data_AF-A0A2A8D4B7-F1
#
_entry.id   AF-A0A2A8D4B7-F1
#
_cell.length_a   1.000
_cell.length_b   1.000
_cell.length_c   1.000
_cell.angle_alpha   90.00
_cell.angle_beta   90.00
_cell.angle_gamma   90.00
#
_symmetry.space_group_name_H-M   'P 1'
#
loop_
_entity.id
_entity.type
_entity.pdbx_description
1 polymer ?
#
loop_
_entity_poly.entity_id
_entity_poly.type
_entity_poly.pdbx_seq_one_letter_code
_entity_poly.pdbx_strand_id
1 'polypeptide(L)'
;MMGTKDDIVRIATDYIQRNGVSGFSYADIARKMNIKKPSIHYYFPVKSDLVRAAFEKYSTDFFETLRQGVEAAHSLREELEVYMRPYRANLEQGYKLCLCSMLALESLGQSASAHDAEEDKKTAKRGTHINATFVPLRAQAENREPAEINTADFQAKNIRWLAERFEHAGYDPEHAQTEAESLFCTVQGAQLIARSAQSLDLFDSVTKRHLDNLTGA
;
A
#
# COMPACT_ATOMS: atom_id res chain seq x y z
N MET A 1 11.35 -4.79 -22.64
CA MET A 1 9.99 -4.31 -22.98
C MET A 1 9.04 -5.04 -22.03
N MET A 2 8.38 -4.33 -21.11
CA MET A 2 7.41 -4.95 -20.19
C MET A 2 6.17 -5.39 -20.96
N GLY A 3 5.56 -6.50 -20.57
CA GLY A 3 4.39 -7.05 -21.27
C GLY A 3 3.10 -6.30 -20.90
N THR A 4 2.03 -6.48 -21.69
CA THR A 4 0.70 -5.87 -21.44
C THR A 4 0.20 -6.11 -20.01
N LYS A 5 0.42 -7.32 -19.46
CA LYS A 5 0.05 -7.65 -18.08
C LYS A 5 0.76 -6.74 -17.07
N ASP A 6 2.06 -6.50 -17.26
CA ASP A 6 2.87 -5.67 -16.36
C ASP A 6 2.44 -4.20 -16.44
N ASP A 7 2.09 -3.71 -17.63
CA ASP A 7 1.56 -2.36 -17.80
C ASP A 7 0.22 -2.15 -17.10
N ILE A 8 -0.68 -3.14 -17.16
CA ILE A 8 -1.94 -3.12 -16.42
C ILE A 8 -1.67 -3.03 -14.91
N VAL A 9 -0.74 -3.85 -14.39
CA VAL A 9 -0.35 -3.85 -12.97
C VAL A 9 0.27 -2.51 -12.55
N ARG A 10 1.17 -1.96 -13.36
CA ARG A 10 1.82 -0.66 -13.11
C ARG A 10 0.81 0.48 -13.07
N ILE A 11 -0.14 0.51 -14.01
CA ILE A 11 -1.19 1.54 -14.05
C ILE A 11 -2.15 1.39 -12.86
N ALA A 12 -2.53 0.16 -12.50
CA ALA A 12 -3.35 -0.09 -11.32
C ALA A 12 -2.65 0.38 -10.05
N THR A 13 -1.35 0.11 -9.91
CA THR A 13 -0.51 0.59 -8.80
C THR A 13 -0.55 2.12 -8.71
N ASP A 14 -0.34 2.82 -9.81
CA ASP A 14 -0.43 4.30 -9.88
C ASP A 14 -1.81 4.82 -9.46
N TYR A 15 -2.90 4.16 -9.88
CA TYR A 15 -4.24 4.55 -9.45
C TYR A 15 -4.49 4.32 -7.96
N ILE A 16 -4.11 3.15 -7.43
CA ILE A 16 -4.34 2.82 -6.01
C ILE A 16 -3.55 3.78 -5.11
N GLN A 17 -2.30 4.08 -5.43
CA GLN A 17 -1.47 4.99 -4.64
C GLN A 17 -2.01 6.43 -4.60
N ARG A 18 -2.78 6.83 -5.61
CA ARG A 18 -3.39 8.16 -5.69
C ARG A 18 -4.75 8.20 -4.99
N ASN A 19 -5.62 7.25 -5.34
CA ASN A 19 -7.06 7.36 -5.10
C ASN A 19 -7.67 6.13 -4.39
N GLY A 20 -6.84 5.13 -4.05
CA GLY A 20 -7.32 3.87 -3.50
C GLY A 20 -7.87 2.93 -4.58
N VAL A 21 -8.20 1.71 -4.17
CA VAL A 21 -8.86 0.70 -4.99
C VAL A 21 -10.20 1.22 -5.48
N SER A 22 -10.99 1.86 -4.62
CA SER A 22 -12.30 2.41 -5.00
C SER A 22 -12.22 3.48 -6.10
N GLY A 23 -11.09 4.20 -6.20
CA GLY A 23 -10.88 5.31 -7.12
C GLY A 23 -10.55 4.97 -8.57
N PHE A 24 -10.63 3.69 -9.01
CA PHE A 24 -10.41 3.32 -10.41
C PHE A 24 -11.27 2.16 -10.91
N SER A 25 -11.39 2.02 -12.22
CA SER A 25 -12.08 0.92 -12.90
C SER A 25 -11.24 0.34 -14.05
N TYR A 26 -11.63 -0.84 -14.56
CA TYR A 26 -10.99 -1.38 -15.78
C TYR A 26 -11.20 -0.48 -17.00
N ALA A 27 -12.26 0.34 -17.04
CA ALA A 27 -12.45 1.30 -18.11
C ALA A 27 -11.36 2.40 -18.06
N ASP A 28 -10.94 2.83 -16.87
CA ASP A 28 -9.88 3.82 -16.70
C ASP A 28 -8.53 3.31 -17.19
N ILE A 29 -8.20 2.05 -16.88
CA ILE A 29 -6.98 1.40 -17.36
C ILE A 29 -7.03 1.22 -18.88
N ALA A 30 -8.16 0.73 -19.41
CA ALA A 30 -8.35 0.52 -20.84
C ALA A 30 -8.18 1.82 -21.64
N ARG A 31 -8.76 2.92 -21.15
CA ARG A 31 -8.57 4.26 -21.71
C ARG A 31 -7.11 4.70 -21.66
N LYS A 32 -6.44 4.56 -20.51
CA LYS A 32 -5.04 4.98 -20.34
C LYS A 32 -4.07 4.20 -21.23
N MET A 33 -4.35 2.93 -21.50
CA MET A 33 -3.55 2.07 -22.36
C MET A 33 -3.97 2.09 -23.84
N ASN A 34 -5.09 2.76 -24.17
CA ASN A 34 -5.72 2.68 -25.48
C ASN A 34 -5.99 1.24 -25.95
N ILE A 35 -6.53 0.40 -25.05
CA ILE A 35 -6.92 -1.00 -25.32
C ILE A 35 -8.41 -1.22 -25.03
N LYS A 36 -8.94 -2.38 -25.45
CA LYS A 36 -10.33 -2.75 -25.13
C LYS A 36 -10.43 -3.29 -23.70
N LYS A 37 -11.47 -2.92 -22.96
CA LYS A 37 -11.75 -3.44 -21.60
C LYS A 37 -11.68 -4.98 -21.48
N PRO A 38 -12.21 -5.78 -22.43
CA PRO A 38 -12.06 -7.24 -22.38
C PRO A 38 -10.62 -7.75 -22.36
N SER A 39 -9.65 -6.99 -22.93
CA SER A 39 -8.23 -7.35 -22.87
C SER A 39 -7.68 -7.33 -21.45
N ILE A 40 -8.25 -6.52 -20.55
CA ILE A 40 -7.86 -6.51 -19.14
C ILE A 40 -8.45 -7.72 -18.42
N HIS A 41 -9.71 -8.05 -18.68
CA HIS A 41 -10.36 -9.24 -18.11
C HIS A 41 -9.67 -10.56 -18.51
N TYR A 42 -9.00 -10.59 -19.68
CA TYR A 42 -8.16 -11.72 -20.06
C TYR A 42 -7.01 -11.97 -19.07
N TYR A 43 -6.36 -10.91 -18.57
CA TYR A 43 -5.27 -11.03 -17.59
C TYR A 43 -5.75 -11.10 -16.15
N PHE A 44 -6.81 -10.36 -15.83
CA PHE A 44 -7.35 -10.21 -14.48
C PHE A 44 -8.87 -10.33 -14.53
N PRO A 45 -9.44 -11.53 -14.36
CA PRO A 45 -10.88 -11.76 -14.47
C PRO A 45 -11.69 -10.84 -13.54
N VAL A 46 -11.20 -10.67 -12.30
CA VAL A 46 -11.78 -9.81 -11.27
C VAL A 46 -10.77 -8.80 -10.76
N LYS A 47 -11.25 -7.64 -10.28
CA LYS A 47 -10.41 -6.51 -9.86
C LYS A 47 -9.49 -6.86 -8.69
N SER A 48 -9.94 -7.72 -7.78
CA SER A 48 -9.13 -8.18 -6.65
C SER A 48 -7.85 -8.91 -7.08
N ASP A 49 -7.89 -9.68 -8.17
CA ASP A 49 -6.69 -10.31 -8.73
C ASP A 49 -5.67 -9.28 -9.20
N LEU A 50 -6.15 -8.18 -9.81
CA LEU A 50 -5.31 -7.07 -10.23
C LEU A 50 -4.72 -6.32 -9.03
N VAL A 51 -5.51 -6.05 -7.99
CA VAL A 51 -5.02 -5.39 -6.77
C VAL A 51 -3.96 -6.25 -6.07
N ARG A 52 -4.16 -7.57 -5.99
CA ARG A 52 -3.17 -8.51 -5.46
C ARG A 52 -1.88 -8.50 -6.27
N ALA A 53 -1.97 -8.58 -7.60
CA ALA A 53 -0.78 -8.52 -8.46
C ALA A 53 -0.04 -7.17 -8.33
N ALA A 54 -0.78 -6.06 -8.16
CA ALA A 54 -0.19 -4.75 -7.87
C ALA A 54 0.53 -4.73 -6.51
N PHE A 55 -0.06 -5.31 -5.47
CA PHE A 55 0.58 -5.44 -4.16
C PHE A 55 1.85 -6.29 -4.20
N GLU A 56 1.79 -7.48 -4.80
CA GLU A 56 2.94 -8.39 -4.91
C GLU A 56 4.09 -7.74 -5.67
N LYS A 57 3.78 -7.08 -6.80
CA LYS A 57 4.77 -6.37 -7.62
C LYS A 57 5.35 -5.17 -6.87
N TYR A 58 4.51 -4.34 -6.25
CA TYR A 58 4.95 -3.20 -5.46
C TYR A 58 5.86 -3.61 -4.30
N SER A 59 5.47 -4.66 -3.56
CA SER A 59 6.26 -5.20 -2.45
C SER A 59 7.62 -5.69 -2.92
N THR A 60 7.65 -6.47 -4.00
CA THR A 60 8.88 -6.98 -4.61
C THR A 60 9.80 -5.83 -5.05
N ASP A 61 9.27 -4.85 -5.78
CA ASP A 61 10.05 -3.73 -6.31
C ASP A 61 10.59 -2.82 -5.19
N PHE A 62 9.80 -2.64 -4.13
CA PHE A 62 10.20 -1.87 -2.96
C PHE A 62 11.43 -2.49 -2.28
N PHE A 63 11.37 -3.78 -1.92
CA PHE A 63 12.49 -4.45 -1.24
C PHE A 63 13.70 -4.63 -2.16
N GLU A 64 13.50 -4.84 -3.46
CA GLU A 64 14.62 -4.86 -4.42
C GLU A 64 15.32 -3.50 -4.52
N THR A 65 14.56 -2.41 -4.46
CA THR A 65 15.12 -1.04 -4.41
C THR A 65 15.95 -0.83 -3.15
N LEU A 66 15.47 -1.30 -1.99
CA LEU A 66 16.23 -1.22 -0.73
C LEU A 66 17.52 -2.03 -0.80
N ARG A 67 17.41 -3.28 -1.29
CA ARG A 67 18.54 -4.20 -1.44
C ARG A 67 19.64 -3.60 -2.33
N GLN A 68 19.28 -3.00 -3.46
CA GLN A 68 20.25 -2.36 -4.36
C GLN A 68 20.79 -1.06 -3.78
N GLY A 69 19.95 -0.26 -3.12
CA GLY A 69 20.36 1.05 -2.60
C GLY A 69 21.35 0.94 -1.44
N VAL A 70 21.20 -0.07 -0.59
CA VAL A 70 22.04 -0.26 0.60
C VAL A 70 23.46 -0.71 0.25
N GLU A 71 23.67 -1.34 -0.91
CA GLU A 71 25.01 -1.78 -1.37
C GLU A 71 26.00 -0.61 -1.50
N ALA A 72 25.50 0.60 -1.76
CA ALA A 72 26.31 1.81 -1.89
C ALA A 72 26.34 2.67 -0.60
N ALA A 73 25.69 2.25 0.47
CA ALA A 73 25.67 2.97 1.73
C ALA A 73 26.84 2.54 2.62
N HIS A 74 27.41 3.49 3.37
CA HIS A 74 28.57 3.32 4.23
C HIS A 74 28.31 3.75 5.68
N SER A 75 27.10 4.22 5.98
CA SER A 75 26.69 4.62 7.32
C SER A 75 25.19 4.32 7.56
N LEU A 76 24.80 4.18 8.83
CA LEU A 76 23.39 4.01 9.20
C LEU A 76 22.51 5.11 8.58
N ARG A 77 22.96 6.37 8.63
CA ARG A 77 22.24 7.49 8.01
C ARG A 77 21.92 7.24 6.55
N GLU A 78 22.92 6.87 5.76
CA GLU A 78 22.74 6.61 4.32
C GLU A 78 21.80 5.43 4.06
N GLU A 79 21.86 4.37 4.89
CA GLU A 79 20.92 3.25 4.81
C GLU A 79 19.47 3.69 5.10
N LEU A 80 19.26 4.53 6.11
CA LEU A 80 17.93 5.07 6.44
C LEU A 80 17.44 6.08 5.38
N GLU A 81 18.34 6.82 4.74
CA GLU A 81 18.01 7.68 3.59
C GLU A 81 17.59 6.85 2.37
N VAL A 82 18.26 5.71 2.11
CA VAL A 82 17.84 4.72 1.12
C VAL A 82 16.42 4.24 1.41
N TYR A 83 16.10 3.97 2.68
CA TYR A 83 14.76 3.55 3.09
C TYR A 83 13.66 4.56 2.78
N MET A 84 13.92 5.85 3.01
CA MET A 84 12.93 6.90 2.82
C MET A 84 12.73 7.31 1.35
N ARG A 85 13.73 7.03 0.50
CA ARG A 85 13.75 7.45 -0.90
C ARG A 85 12.51 7.01 -1.70
N PRO A 86 12.01 5.76 -1.64
CA PRO A 86 10.79 5.38 -2.36
C PRO A 86 9.55 6.16 -1.90
N TYR A 87 9.44 6.46 -0.60
CA TYR A 87 8.32 7.24 -0.05
C TYR A 87 8.36 8.69 -0.52
N ARG A 88 9.55 9.29 -0.55
CA ARG A 88 9.77 10.64 -1.09
C ARG A 88 9.48 10.69 -2.59
N ALA A 89 9.97 9.72 -3.36
CA ALA A 89 9.73 9.63 -4.81
C ALA A 89 8.23 9.50 -5.16
N ASN A 90 7.45 8.79 -4.34
CA ASN A 90 6.00 8.74 -4.48
C ASN A 90 5.37 10.13 -4.36
N LEU A 91 5.84 10.96 -3.41
CA LEU A 91 5.34 12.31 -3.24
C LEU A 91 5.69 13.21 -4.43
N GLU A 92 6.90 13.11 -4.96
CA GLU A 92 7.33 13.85 -6.15
C GLU A 92 6.49 13.49 -7.39
N GLN A 93 6.00 12.25 -7.47
CA GLN A 93 5.16 11.78 -8.56
C GLN A 93 3.67 12.14 -8.39
N GLY A 94 3.40 13.35 -7.88
CA GLY A 94 2.04 13.86 -7.70
C GLY A 94 1.38 13.36 -6.42
N TYR A 95 2.11 13.44 -5.31
CA TYR A 95 1.65 13.20 -3.95
C TYR A 95 1.01 11.82 -3.73
N LYS A 96 1.59 10.80 -4.37
CA LYS A 96 1.19 9.40 -4.16
C LYS A 96 1.55 8.98 -2.74
N LEU A 97 0.75 8.07 -2.17
CA LEU A 97 1.11 7.37 -0.93
C LEU A 97 1.70 5.98 -1.22
N CYS A 98 2.28 5.39 -0.19
CA CYS A 98 2.58 3.96 -0.14
C CYS A 98 1.32 3.15 -0.48
N LEU A 99 1.46 2.17 -1.39
CA LEU A 99 0.35 1.31 -1.82
C LEU A 99 -0.28 0.60 -0.61
N CYS A 100 0.55 0.04 0.28
CA CYS A 100 0.09 -0.73 1.43
C CYS A 100 -0.71 0.15 2.41
N SER A 101 -0.33 1.42 2.58
CA SER A 101 -1.05 2.37 3.43
C SER A 101 -2.42 2.71 2.85
N MET A 102 -2.52 2.87 1.53
CA MET A 102 -3.82 3.05 0.86
C MET A 102 -4.73 1.82 1.00
N LEU A 103 -4.17 0.62 0.83
CA LEU A 103 -4.92 -0.64 1.00
C LEU A 103 -5.39 -0.84 2.44
N ALA A 104 -4.53 -0.58 3.43
CA ALA A 104 -4.89 -0.69 4.84
C ALA A 104 -6.04 0.26 5.23
N LEU A 105 -6.02 1.51 4.74
CA LEU A 105 -7.10 2.48 4.98
C LEU A 105 -8.45 2.02 4.40
N GLU A 106 -8.44 1.39 3.22
CA GLU A 106 -9.67 0.91 2.58
C GLU A 106 -10.20 -0.38 3.22
N SER A 107 -9.34 -1.27 3.71
CA SER A 107 -9.76 -2.43 4.49
C SER A 107 -10.50 -2.03 5.77
N LEU A 108 -10.04 -0.96 6.45
CA LEU A 108 -10.74 -0.37 7.61
C LEU A 108 -12.10 0.23 7.24
N GLY A 109 -12.20 0.88 6.07
CA GLY A 109 -13.47 1.42 5.57
C GLY A 109 -14.49 0.33 5.25
N GLN A 110 -14.03 -0.82 4.73
CA GLN A 110 -14.89 -1.96 4.44
C GLN A 110 -15.39 -2.64 5.71
N SER A 111 -14.53 -2.84 6.71
CA SER A 111 -14.94 -3.44 7.99
C SER A 111 -15.92 -2.56 8.77
N ALA A 112 -15.73 -1.23 8.77
CA ALA A 112 -16.70 -0.29 9.36
C ALA A 112 -18.06 -0.37 8.66
N SER A 113 -18.09 -0.37 7.31
CA SER A 113 -19.35 -0.49 6.56
C SER A 113 -20.06 -1.84 6.74
N ALA A 114 -19.31 -2.92 6.97
CA ALA A 114 -19.87 -4.23 7.26
C ALA A 114 -20.48 -4.29 8.67
N HIS A 115 -19.82 -3.67 9.66
CA HIS A 115 -20.34 -3.54 11.02
C HIS A 115 -21.61 -2.67 11.08
N ASP A 116 -21.62 -1.52 10.41
CA ASP A 116 -22.79 -0.63 10.34
C ASP A 116 -23.98 -1.30 9.63
N ALA A 117 -23.72 -2.02 8.52
CA ALA A 117 -24.75 -2.77 7.79
C ALA A 117 -25.30 -3.97 8.58
N GLU A 118 -24.52 -4.53 9.51
CA GLU A 118 -24.96 -5.62 10.39
C GLU A 118 -25.74 -5.11 11.61
N GLU A 119 -25.43 -3.90 12.07
CA GLU A 119 -26.19 -3.18 13.11
C GLU A 119 -27.56 -2.71 12.58
N ASP A 120 -27.61 -2.15 11.36
CA ASP A 120 -28.86 -1.79 10.66
C ASP A 120 -29.75 -3.01 10.35
N LYS A 121 -29.13 -4.18 10.11
CA LYS A 121 -29.87 -5.44 9.94
C LYS A 121 -30.43 -5.97 11.26
N LYS A 122 -29.81 -5.69 12.41
CA LYS A 122 -30.34 -6.07 13.74
C LYS A 122 -31.55 -5.21 14.13
N THR A 123 -31.58 -3.93 13.78
CA THR A 123 -32.75 -3.05 13.92
C THR A 123 -33.86 -3.40 12.91
N ALA A 124 -33.53 -3.87 11.71
CA ALA A 124 -34.52 -4.28 10.70
C ALA A 124 -35.15 -5.67 10.91
N LYS A 125 -34.58 -6.55 11.75
CA LYS A 125 -35.07 -7.93 12.00
C LYS A 125 -36.33 -8.05 12.88
N ARG A 126 -37.05 -6.95 13.14
CA ARG A 126 -38.38 -6.97 13.80
C ARG A 126 -39.58 -6.99 12.85
N GLY A 127 -39.36 -7.13 11.54
CA GLY A 127 -40.42 -7.26 10.53
C GLY A 127 -40.25 -8.51 9.65
N THR A 128 -41.27 -9.36 9.66
CA THR A 128 -41.37 -10.64 8.96
C THR A 128 -41.38 -10.50 7.43
N HIS A 129 -40.63 -11.36 6.72
CA HIS A 129 -41.08 -12.25 5.64
C HIS A 129 -39.97 -12.57 4.61
N ILE A 130 -39.84 -13.88 4.42
CA ILE A 130 -39.14 -14.63 3.37
C ILE A 130 -39.27 -14.03 1.95
N ASN A 131 -38.14 -13.80 1.28
CA ASN A 131 -38.07 -13.93 -0.18
C ASN A 131 -36.65 -14.32 -0.59
N ALA A 132 -36.42 -15.62 -0.82
CA ALA A 132 -35.15 -16.15 -1.29
C ALA A 132 -35.02 -15.85 -2.80
N THR A 133 -34.36 -14.74 -3.12
CA THR A 133 -34.03 -14.41 -4.51
C THR A 133 -32.87 -15.29 -4.95
N PHE A 134 -33.11 -16.17 -5.92
CA PHE A 134 -32.07 -17.00 -6.55
C PHE A 134 -31.09 -16.10 -7.31
N VAL A 135 -29.91 -15.88 -6.74
CA VAL A 135 -28.79 -15.20 -7.41
C VAL A 135 -28.10 -16.24 -8.31
N PRO A 136 -28.00 -16.02 -9.64
CA PRO A 136 -27.43 -17.01 -10.55
C PRO A 136 -25.94 -17.27 -10.24
N LEU A 137 -25.50 -18.53 -10.37
CA LEU A 137 -24.12 -18.99 -10.05
C LEU A 137 -23.00 -18.15 -10.68
N ARG A 138 -23.27 -17.44 -11.78
CA ARG A 138 -22.29 -16.55 -12.44
C ARG A 138 -21.93 -15.32 -11.60
N ALA A 139 -22.90 -14.78 -10.83
CA ALA A 139 -22.67 -13.68 -9.89
C ALA A 139 -22.03 -14.15 -8.58
N GLN A 140 -22.05 -15.46 -8.29
CA GLN A 140 -21.35 -16.03 -7.14
C GLN A 140 -19.84 -16.20 -7.37
N ALA A 141 -19.40 -16.28 -8.64
CA ALA A 141 -17.99 -16.34 -8.99
C ALA A 141 -17.26 -14.99 -8.82
N GLU A 142 -17.99 -13.87 -8.90
CA GLU A 142 -17.47 -12.52 -8.61
C GLU A 142 -17.27 -12.27 -7.10
N ASN A 143 -17.82 -13.15 -6.25
CA ASN A 143 -17.83 -13.04 -4.78
C ASN A 143 -17.01 -14.13 -4.06
N ARG A 144 -16.06 -14.81 -4.73
CA ARG A 144 -15.01 -15.50 -3.97
C ARG A 144 -14.22 -14.44 -3.25
N GLU A 145 -14.36 -14.36 -1.92
CA GLU A 145 -13.51 -13.53 -1.09
C GLU A 145 -12.05 -13.77 -1.51
N PRO A 146 -11.38 -12.75 -2.06
CA PRO A 146 -9.99 -12.90 -2.44
C PRO A 146 -9.20 -13.25 -1.18
N ALA A 147 -8.17 -14.10 -1.30
CA ALA A 147 -7.18 -14.21 -0.26
C ALA A 147 -6.77 -12.78 0.17
N GLU A 148 -7.00 -12.47 1.44
CA GLU A 148 -6.89 -11.12 1.98
C GLU A 148 -5.47 -10.58 1.71
N ILE A 149 -5.38 -9.37 1.15
CA ILE A 149 -4.07 -8.76 0.92
C ILE A 149 -3.47 -8.42 2.28
N ASN A 150 -2.44 -9.18 2.67
CA ASN A 150 -1.80 -9.04 3.95
C ASN A 150 -0.82 -7.86 3.96
N THR A 151 -1.36 -6.65 4.14
CA THR A 151 -0.56 -5.43 4.30
C THR A 151 0.29 -5.45 5.58
N ALA A 152 -0.10 -6.23 6.60
CA ALA A 152 0.66 -6.39 7.84
C ALA A 152 1.99 -7.13 7.61
N ASP A 153 2.05 -8.10 6.69
CA ASP A 153 3.31 -8.75 6.30
C ASP A 153 4.29 -7.75 5.67
N PHE A 154 3.81 -6.83 4.83
CA PHE A 154 4.65 -5.78 4.27
C PHE A 154 5.19 -4.85 5.38
N GLN A 155 4.34 -4.44 6.33
CA GLN A 155 4.75 -3.65 7.48
C GLN A 155 5.80 -4.37 8.34
N ALA A 156 5.57 -5.64 8.67
CA ALA A 156 6.51 -6.44 9.45
C ALA A 156 7.87 -6.59 8.76
N LYS A 157 7.89 -6.79 7.43
CA LYS A 157 9.14 -6.84 6.65
C LYS A 157 9.87 -5.50 6.61
N ASN A 158 9.15 -4.39 6.55
CA ASN A 158 9.76 -3.04 6.61
C ASN A 158 10.43 -2.80 7.97
N ILE A 159 9.70 -3.06 9.06
CA ILE A 159 10.21 -2.87 10.42
C ILE A 159 11.40 -3.79 10.67
N ARG A 160 11.33 -5.06 10.25
CA ARG A 160 12.47 -5.98 10.35
C ARG A 160 13.69 -5.48 9.60
N TRP A 161 13.52 -5.06 8.34
CA TRP A 161 14.63 -4.55 7.54
C TRP A 161 15.31 -3.35 8.22
N LEU A 162 14.51 -2.44 8.80
CA LEU A 162 15.02 -1.30 9.56
C LEU A 162 15.74 -1.73 10.85
N ALA A 163 15.16 -2.63 11.63
CA ALA A 163 15.78 -3.14 12.85
C ALA A 163 17.15 -3.78 12.57
N GLU A 164 17.26 -4.56 11.48
CA GLU A 164 18.54 -5.12 11.03
C GLU A 164 19.59 -4.03 10.71
N ARG A 165 19.18 -2.87 10.19
CA ARG A 165 20.12 -1.75 9.96
C ARG A 165 20.63 -1.16 11.28
N PHE A 166 19.73 -0.95 12.25
CA PHE A 166 20.10 -0.46 13.57
C PHE A 166 21.00 -1.46 14.32
N GLU A 167 20.70 -2.76 14.26
CA GLU A 167 21.54 -3.81 14.87
C GLU A 167 22.93 -3.84 14.23
N HIS A 168 23.05 -3.71 12.90
CA HIS A 168 24.35 -3.59 12.22
C HIS A 168 25.13 -2.34 12.64
N ALA A 169 24.45 -1.27 13.03
CA ALA A 169 25.04 -0.06 13.58
C ALA A 169 25.41 -0.18 15.08
N GLY A 170 25.15 -1.33 15.71
CA GLY A 170 25.54 -1.63 17.09
C GLY A 170 24.46 -1.41 18.15
N TYR A 171 23.21 -1.17 17.75
CA TYR A 171 22.08 -1.07 18.68
C TYR A 171 21.75 -2.47 19.21
N ASP A 172 21.31 -2.56 20.47
CA ASP A 172 20.75 -3.81 20.97
C ASP A 172 19.38 -4.10 20.29
N PRO A 173 18.94 -5.38 20.22
CA PRO A 173 17.74 -5.74 19.47
C PRO A 173 16.45 -5.05 19.93
N GLU A 174 16.29 -4.77 21.23
CA GLU A 174 15.09 -4.13 21.76
C GLU A 174 15.05 -2.65 21.37
N HIS A 175 16.18 -1.97 21.49
CA HIS A 175 16.32 -0.59 21.03
C HIS A 175 16.19 -0.47 19.51
N ALA A 176 16.83 -1.35 18.75
CA ALA A 176 16.75 -1.40 17.29
C ALA A 176 15.31 -1.56 16.78
N GLN A 177 14.55 -2.47 17.41
CA GLN A 177 13.13 -2.68 17.09
C GLN A 177 12.31 -1.41 17.37
N THR A 178 12.55 -0.75 18.49
CA THR A 178 11.85 0.49 18.87
C THR A 178 12.11 1.61 17.87
N GLU A 179 13.36 1.83 17.46
CA GLU A 179 13.70 2.86 16.48
C GLU A 179 13.19 2.53 15.07
N ALA A 180 13.18 1.24 14.70
CA ALA A 180 12.59 0.78 13.44
C ALA A 180 11.08 1.09 13.35
N GLU A 181 10.33 0.81 14.41
CA GLU A 181 8.90 1.12 14.49
C GLU A 181 8.64 2.63 14.47
N SER A 182 9.45 3.39 15.22
CA SER A 182 9.39 4.85 15.28
C SER A 182 9.63 5.48 13.90
N LEU A 183 10.67 5.05 13.19
CA LEU A 183 10.99 5.54 11.86
C LEU A 183 9.93 5.14 10.83
N PHE A 184 9.47 3.88 10.84
CA PHE A 184 8.40 3.42 9.95
C PHE A 184 7.14 4.29 10.11
N CYS A 185 6.69 4.47 11.34
CA CYS A 185 5.51 5.28 11.65
C CYS A 185 5.71 6.75 11.26
N THR A 186 6.89 7.31 11.53
CA THR A 186 7.23 8.69 11.16
C THR A 186 7.17 8.91 9.65
N VAL A 187 7.78 8.02 8.86
CA VAL A 187 7.79 8.13 7.40
C VAL A 187 6.38 8.02 6.82
N GLN A 188 5.58 7.06 7.30
CA GLN A 188 4.21 6.87 6.82
C GLN A 188 3.31 8.07 7.20
N GLY A 189 3.41 8.55 8.43
CA GLY A 189 2.68 9.73 8.90
C GLY A 189 3.09 10.99 8.14
N ALA A 190 4.40 11.22 7.97
CA ALA A 190 4.92 12.33 7.20
C ALA A 190 4.43 12.31 5.75
N GLN A 191 4.38 11.14 5.10
CA GLN A 191 3.87 11.02 3.74
C GLN A 191 2.40 11.40 3.62
N LEU A 192 1.57 10.95 4.58
CA LEU A 192 0.16 11.29 4.64
C LEU A 192 -0.06 12.80 4.81
N ILE A 193 0.63 13.44 5.76
CA ILE A 193 0.49 14.88 6.01
C ILE A 193 1.07 15.69 4.86
N ALA A 194 2.22 15.29 4.29
CA ALA A 194 2.81 15.92 3.13
C ALA A 194 1.88 15.89 1.90
N ARG A 195 1.17 14.78 1.66
CA ARG A 195 0.12 14.72 0.63
C ARG A 195 -1.00 15.70 0.91
N SER A 196 -1.52 15.72 2.13
CA SER A 196 -2.63 16.60 2.52
C SER A 196 -2.27 18.08 2.35
N ALA A 197 -1.07 18.45 2.78
CA ALA A 197 -0.54 19.80 2.68
C ALA A 197 0.02 20.15 1.29
N GLN A 198 0.11 19.18 0.38
CA GLN A 198 0.84 19.30 -0.89
C GLN A 198 2.24 19.90 -0.72
N SER A 199 2.98 19.46 0.30
CA SER A 199 4.29 20.00 0.66
C SER A 199 5.34 18.90 0.77
N LEU A 200 6.32 18.92 -0.13
CA LEU A 200 7.50 18.04 -0.04
C LEU A 200 8.39 18.46 1.13
N ASP A 201 8.51 19.77 1.38
CA ASP A 201 9.31 20.32 2.47
C ASP A 201 8.89 19.80 3.85
N LEU A 202 7.59 19.52 4.04
CA LEU A 202 7.10 18.94 5.29
C LEU A 202 7.59 17.50 5.48
N PHE A 203 7.59 16.68 4.42
CA PHE A 203 8.18 15.35 4.48
C PHE A 203 9.68 15.43 4.78
N ASP A 204 10.38 16.30 4.04
CA ASP A 204 11.85 16.45 4.13
C ASP A 204 12.29 16.94 5.50
N SER A 205 11.60 17.94 6.06
CA SER A 205 11.95 18.51 7.38
C SER A 205 11.69 17.53 8.52
N VAL A 206 10.56 16.82 8.52
CA VAL A 206 10.22 15.83 9.56
C VAL A 206 11.18 14.65 9.51
N THR A 207 11.42 14.10 8.33
CA THR A 207 12.29 12.94 8.16
C THR A 207 13.76 13.27 8.45
N LYS A 208 14.25 14.43 7.97
CA LYS A 208 15.60 14.90 8.30
C LYS A 208 15.80 15.04 9.80
N ARG A 209 14.89 15.74 10.50
CA ARG A 209 14.98 15.92 11.95
C ARG A 209 15.00 14.58 12.69
N HIS A 210 14.20 13.62 12.23
CA HIS A 210 14.18 12.30 12.85
C HIS A 210 15.50 11.54 12.61
N LEU A 211 16.07 11.60 11.41
CA LEU A 211 17.42 11.05 11.15
C LEU A 211 18.52 11.71 11.98
N ASP A 212 18.48 13.03 12.13
CA ASP A 212 19.44 13.80 12.94
C ASP A 212 19.44 13.29 14.39
N ASN A 213 18.25 13.09 14.96
CA ASN A 213 18.11 12.50 16.30
C ASN A 213 18.64 11.05 16.37
N LEU A 214 18.34 10.22 15.38
CA LEU A 214 18.72 8.81 15.36
C LEU A 214 20.23 8.60 15.20
N THR A 215 20.91 9.52 14.50
CA THR A 215 22.31 9.35 14.09
C THR A 215 23.26 10.34 14.77
N GLY A 216 22.76 11.17 15.68
CA GLY A 216 23.56 12.09 16.51
C GLY A 216 24.20 13.24 15.74
N ALA A 217 23.54 13.73 14.68
CA ALA A 217 24.01 14.84 13.85
C ALA A 217 23.36 16.19 14.20
#